data_AF-X6LM56-F1
#
_entry.id   AF-X6LM56-F1
#
_cell.length_a   1.000
_cell.length_b   1.000
_cell.length_c   1.000
_cell.angle_alpha   90.00
_cell.angle_beta   90.00
_cell.angle_gamma   90.00
#
_symmetry.space_group_name_H-M   'P 1'
#
loop_
_entity.id
_entity.type
_entity.pdbx_description
1 polymer ?
#
loop_
_entity_poly.entity_id
_entity_poly.type
_entity_poly.pdbx_seq_one_letter_code
_entity_poly.pdbx_strand_id
1 'polypeptide(L)'
;TTLTNSITITETNHKSAKPLYCLVYPEKLTPMTLNQTCQDIRDLLFNDIRLEKLKNSFYMFAVMSCNLTNSLCKVLAPFQINLHDLSFQKLPNQMLSELYRNQWTNSRAHDIATEPPWIQLYTSERVAMGKSTLIQRDIQRIREIHKTKTIHEICVAFNSTDIDWMKIMDRFWSYHPCSNDMKDADIDEENTLIIYHLNISSC
;
A
#
# COMPACT_ATOMS: atom_id res chain seq x y z
N THR A 1 -19.03 -34.43 44.64
CA THR A 1 -17.83 -33.84 44.02
C THR A 1 -17.78 -34.27 42.58
N THR A 2 -18.28 -33.42 41.67
CA THR A 2 -18.04 -33.59 40.23
C THR A 2 -18.18 -32.21 39.60
N LEU A 3 -17.03 -31.59 39.32
CA LEU A 3 -16.92 -30.38 38.51
C LEU A 3 -17.32 -30.75 37.08
N THR A 4 -18.32 -30.08 36.52
CA THR A 4 -18.53 -30.04 35.08
C THR A 4 -18.01 -28.70 34.60
N ASN A 5 -16.82 -28.74 33.99
CA ASN A 5 -16.14 -27.59 33.41
C ASN A 5 -17.01 -26.98 32.31
N SER A 6 -17.38 -25.71 32.50
CA SER A 6 -17.92 -24.86 31.45
C SER A 6 -16.84 -24.66 30.39
N ILE A 7 -16.94 -25.38 29.27
CA ILE A 7 -16.19 -25.06 28.06
C ILE A 7 -16.81 -23.78 27.51
N THR A 8 -16.19 -22.66 27.84
CA THR A 8 -16.47 -21.37 27.21
C THR A 8 -16.07 -21.50 25.75
N ILE A 9 -17.02 -21.86 24.89
CA ILE A 9 -16.91 -21.66 23.46
C ILE A 9 -16.86 -20.14 23.31
N THR A 10 -15.66 -19.60 23.12
CA THR A 10 -15.50 -18.23 22.65
C THR A 10 -16.25 -18.12 21.33
N GLU A 11 -17.44 -17.54 21.39
CA GLU A 11 -18.15 -17.04 20.22
C GLU A 11 -17.19 -16.12 19.48
N THR A 12 -16.57 -16.64 18.43
CA THR A 12 -15.76 -15.86 17.51
C THR A 12 -16.65 -14.79 16.92
N ASN A 13 -16.38 -13.56 17.32
CA ASN A 13 -17.07 -12.33 16.96
C ASN A 13 -17.21 -12.24 15.43
N HIS A 14 -18.36 -12.68 14.89
CA HIS A 14 -18.68 -12.72 13.45
C HIS A 14 -18.81 -11.32 12.80
N LYS A 15 -18.46 -10.25 13.52
CA LYS A 15 -18.43 -8.86 13.05
C LYS A 15 -17.08 -8.41 12.49
N SER A 16 -16.03 -9.24 12.53
CA SER A 16 -14.74 -8.88 11.94
C SER A 16 -14.76 -9.10 10.42
N ALA A 17 -14.28 -8.12 9.65
CA ALA A 17 -14.07 -8.29 8.22
C ALA A 17 -13.03 -9.40 7.99
N LYS A 18 -13.29 -10.28 7.00
CA LYS A 18 -12.33 -11.35 6.65
C LYS A 18 -11.06 -10.72 6.08
N PRO A 19 -9.87 -10.95 6.67
CA PRO A 19 -8.63 -10.45 6.11
C PRO A 19 -8.38 -11.10 4.74
N LEU A 20 -8.00 -10.28 3.77
CA LEU A 20 -7.57 -10.70 2.44
C LEU A 20 -6.05 -10.66 2.36
N TYR A 21 -5.45 -11.80 2.07
CA TYR A 21 -4.02 -11.95 1.79
C TYR A 21 -3.82 -12.10 0.29
N CYS A 22 -3.00 -11.23 -0.30
CA CYS A 22 -2.75 -11.22 -1.74
C CYS A 22 -1.27 -11.50 -2.02
N LEU A 23 -1.00 -12.49 -2.88
CA LEU A 23 0.30 -12.63 -3.55
C LEU A 23 0.18 -12.06 -4.96
N VAL A 24 0.80 -10.91 -5.20
CA VAL A 24 0.76 -10.19 -6.48
C VAL A 24 2.11 -10.36 -7.20
N TYR A 25 2.06 -10.66 -8.50
CA TYR A 25 3.22 -10.91 -9.37
C TYR A 25 4.15 -12.04 -8.89
N PRO A 26 3.64 -13.28 -8.71
CA PRO A 26 4.45 -14.42 -8.27
C PRO A 26 5.65 -14.73 -9.19
N GLU A 27 5.62 -14.27 -10.44
CA GLU A 27 6.73 -14.35 -11.40
C GLU A 27 7.96 -13.51 -11.00
N LYS A 28 7.84 -12.60 -10.03
CA LYS A 28 8.99 -11.88 -9.46
C LYS A 28 9.71 -12.66 -8.38
N LEU A 29 9.15 -13.77 -7.91
CA LEU A 29 9.82 -14.66 -6.96
C LEU A 29 10.99 -15.37 -7.62
N THR A 30 12.04 -15.63 -6.85
CA THR A 30 13.14 -16.49 -7.32
C THR A 30 12.60 -17.89 -7.63
N PRO A 31 13.21 -18.66 -8.55
CA PRO A 31 12.74 -20.01 -8.87
C PRO A 31 12.66 -20.92 -7.64
N MET A 32 13.61 -20.79 -6.70
CA MET A 32 13.63 -21.55 -5.46
C MET A 32 12.45 -21.18 -4.56
N THR A 33 12.23 -19.88 -4.32
CA THR A 33 11.11 -19.39 -3.51
C THR A 33 9.78 -19.78 -4.13
N LEU A 34 9.62 -19.62 -5.45
CA LEU A 34 8.41 -19.98 -6.17
C LEU A 34 8.10 -21.48 -6.03
N ASN A 35 9.10 -22.34 -6.19
CA ASN A 35 8.93 -23.78 -6.01
C ASN A 35 8.51 -24.12 -4.58
N GLN A 36 9.13 -23.50 -3.56
CA GLN A 36 8.74 -23.71 -2.18
C GLN A 36 7.29 -23.25 -1.93
N THR A 37 6.92 -22.05 -2.40
CA THR A 37 5.55 -21.54 -2.31
C THR A 37 4.55 -22.47 -3.00
N CYS A 38 4.88 -23.06 -4.15
CA CYS A 38 4.04 -24.07 -4.80
C CYS A 38 3.85 -25.32 -3.93
N GLN A 39 4.90 -25.80 -3.26
CA GLN A 39 4.78 -26.95 -2.36
C GLN A 39 3.96 -26.61 -1.11
N ASP A 40 4.21 -25.46 -0.49
CA ASP A 40 3.45 -25.02 0.68
C ASP A 40 1.95 -24.90 0.35
N ILE A 41 1.61 -24.34 -0.80
CA ILE A 41 0.23 -24.22 -1.26
C ILE A 41 -0.37 -25.59 -1.56
N ARG A 42 0.40 -26.53 -2.14
CA ARG A 42 -0.06 -27.91 -2.34
C ARG A 42 -0.37 -28.59 -1.01
N ASP A 43 0.55 -28.50 -0.07
CA ASP A 43 0.44 -29.11 1.25
C ASP A 43 -0.68 -28.48 2.09
N LEU A 44 -0.95 -27.19 1.93
CA LEU A 44 -2.00 -26.51 2.68
C LEU A 44 -3.38 -26.72 2.07
N LEU A 45 -3.52 -26.59 0.74
CA LEU A 45 -4.82 -26.60 0.07
C LEU A 45 -5.27 -27.98 -0.40
N PHE A 46 -4.34 -28.90 -0.66
CA PHE A 46 -4.66 -30.22 -1.25
C PHE A 46 -4.33 -31.39 -0.31
N ASN A 47 -3.89 -31.12 0.92
CA ASN A 47 -3.83 -32.13 1.98
C ASN A 47 -5.10 -32.06 2.82
N ASP A 48 -5.92 -33.10 2.79
CA ASP A 48 -7.23 -33.13 3.46
C ASP A 48 -7.15 -32.81 4.97
N ILE A 49 -6.09 -33.27 5.65
CA ILE A 49 -5.91 -33.05 7.10
C ILE A 49 -5.62 -31.57 7.39
N ARG A 50 -4.82 -30.92 6.54
CA ARG A 50 -4.50 -29.49 6.71
C ARG A 50 -5.64 -28.61 6.23
N LEU A 51 -6.32 -29.00 5.15
CA LEU A 51 -7.47 -28.29 4.62
C LEU A 51 -8.61 -28.26 5.65
N GLU A 52 -8.91 -29.37 6.34
CA GLU A 52 -9.91 -29.39 7.41
C GLU A 52 -9.57 -28.43 8.56
N LYS A 53 -8.28 -28.29 8.90
CA LYS A 53 -7.83 -27.28 9.89
C LYS A 53 -8.01 -25.85 9.37
N LEU A 54 -7.80 -25.63 8.07
CA LEU A 54 -7.92 -24.32 7.43
C LEU A 54 -9.37 -23.92 7.13
N LYS A 55 -10.30 -24.86 6.95
CA LYS A 55 -11.72 -24.57 6.74
C LYS A 55 -12.33 -23.74 7.87
N ASN A 56 -11.81 -23.91 9.09
CA ASN A 56 -12.23 -23.14 10.27
C ASN A 56 -11.45 -21.83 10.44
N SER A 57 -10.50 -21.54 9.55
CA SER A 57 -9.71 -20.31 9.58
C SER A 57 -10.41 -19.18 8.83
N PHE A 58 -10.37 -17.99 9.42
CA PHE A 58 -11.14 -16.84 8.94
C PHE A 58 -10.28 -15.96 8.03
N TYR A 59 -9.96 -16.41 6.80
CA TYR A 59 -9.19 -15.62 5.84
C TYR A 59 -9.60 -15.84 4.38
N MET A 60 -9.21 -14.90 3.52
CA MET A 60 -9.26 -15.04 2.06
C MET A 60 -7.82 -14.96 1.53
N PHE A 61 -7.48 -15.80 0.56
CA PHE A 61 -6.18 -15.78 -0.11
C PHE A 61 -6.39 -15.64 -1.63
N ALA A 62 -5.74 -14.65 -2.22
CA ALA A 62 -5.79 -14.39 -3.66
C ALA A 62 -4.38 -14.37 -4.26
N VAL A 63 -4.24 -14.92 -5.46
CA VAL A 63 -3.01 -14.83 -6.25
C VAL A 63 -3.32 -14.07 -7.53
N MET A 64 -2.60 -12.97 -7.75
CA MET A 64 -2.73 -12.12 -8.93
C MET A 64 -1.44 -12.20 -9.75
N SER A 65 -1.54 -12.72 -10.97
CA SER A 65 -0.40 -12.92 -11.87
C SER A 65 -0.69 -12.31 -13.23
N CYS A 66 0.33 -11.75 -13.87
CA CYS A 66 0.26 -11.37 -15.28
C CYS A 66 0.76 -12.48 -16.23
N ASN A 67 1.24 -13.60 -15.68
CA ASN A 67 1.77 -14.73 -16.44
C ASN A 67 1.05 -16.04 -16.09
N LEU A 68 0.13 -16.47 -16.96
CA LEU A 68 -0.61 -17.73 -16.80
C LEU A 68 0.28 -18.98 -16.85
N THR A 69 1.49 -18.87 -17.42
CA THR A 69 2.42 -20.01 -17.51
C THR A 69 3.22 -20.23 -16.22
N ASN A 70 3.13 -19.30 -15.26
CA ASN A 70 3.75 -19.40 -13.95
C ASN A 70 3.34 -20.70 -13.25
N SER A 71 4.29 -21.39 -12.61
CA SER A 71 4.06 -22.69 -11.96
C SER A 71 3.00 -22.61 -10.87
N LEU A 72 2.94 -21.51 -10.11
CA LEU A 72 1.92 -21.31 -9.10
C LEU A 72 0.53 -21.13 -9.71
N CYS A 73 0.43 -20.39 -10.82
CA CYS A 73 -0.83 -20.26 -11.57
C CYS A 73 -1.33 -21.61 -12.09
N LYS A 74 -0.42 -22.48 -12.56
CA LYS A 74 -0.78 -23.84 -12.99
C LYS A 74 -1.31 -24.68 -11.82
N VAL A 75 -0.71 -24.57 -10.64
CA VAL A 75 -1.19 -25.26 -9.43
C VAL A 75 -2.58 -24.78 -9.02
N LEU A 76 -2.83 -23.48 -9.13
CA LEU A 76 -4.09 -22.84 -8.74
C LEU A 76 -5.13 -22.76 -9.87
N ALA A 77 -4.85 -23.33 -11.04
CA ALA A 77 -5.77 -23.31 -12.18
C ALA A 77 -7.20 -23.78 -11.85
N PRO A 78 -7.43 -24.80 -11.00
CA PRO A 78 -8.78 -25.20 -10.59
C PRO A 78 -9.57 -24.11 -9.84
N PHE A 79 -8.88 -23.14 -9.23
CA PHE A 79 -9.46 -22.04 -8.46
C PHE A 79 -9.47 -20.73 -9.25
N GLN A 80 -9.15 -20.76 -10.54
CA GLN A 80 -9.12 -19.56 -11.37
C GLN A 80 -10.51 -18.93 -11.46
N ILE A 81 -10.59 -17.65 -11.11
CA ILE A 81 -11.80 -16.84 -11.27
C ILE A 81 -11.62 -15.96 -12.50
N ASN A 82 -12.55 -16.06 -13.44
CA ASN A 82 -12.64 -15.12 -14.55
C ASN A 82 -13.54 -13.95 -14.12
N LEU A 83 -12.93 -12.81 -13.87
CA LEU A 83 -13.65 -11.57 -13.59
C LEU A 83 -14.13 -10.99 -14.92
N HIS A 84 -15.29 -11.44 -15.38
CA HIS A 84 -16.00 -10.80 -16.50
C HIS A 84 -16.84 -9.65 -15.93
N ASP A 85 -16.66 -8.45 -16.48
CA ASP A 85 -17.43 -7.24 -16.17
C ASP A 85 -17.34 -6.70 -14.74
N LEU A 86 -16.30 -5.90 -14.47
CA LEU A 86 -16.41 -4.83 -13.50
C LEU A 86 -15.74 -3.56 -14.05
N SER A 87 -16.34 -2.42 -13.72
CA SER A 87 -15.89 -1.07 -14.04
C SER A 87 -14.58 -0.70 -13.32
N PHE A 88 -13.54 -1.54 -13.47
CA PHE A 88 -12.21 -1.37 -12.90
C PHE A 88 -11.53 -0.06 -13.30
N GLN A 89 -12.04 0.66 -14.30
CA GLN A 89 -11.55 2.01 -14.61
C GLN A 89 -12.01 3.06 -13.59
N LYS A 90 -13.19 2.89 -12.96
CA LYS A 90 -13.77 3.89 -12.04
C LYS A 90 -13.57 3.50 -10.57
N LEU A 91 -13.71 2.22 -10.24
CA LEU A 91 -13.68 1.75 -8.86
C LEU A 91 -12.36 2.07 -8.12
N PRO A 92 -11.15 1.85 -8.68
CA PRO A 92 -9.91 2.18 -7.99
C PRO A 92 -9.80 3.68 -7.69
N ASN A 93 -10.16 4.53 -8.65
CA ASN A 93 -10.12 5.98 -8.46
C ASN A 93 -11.12 6.43 -7.39
N GLN A 94 -12.32 5.84 -7.33
CA GLN A 94 -13.29 6.11 -6.27
C GLN A 94 -12.76 5.68 -4.90
N MET A 95 -12.27 4.43 -4.77
CA MET A 95 -11.70 3.93 -3.51
C MET A 95 -10.51 4.76 -3.04
N LEU A 96 -9.59 5.10 -3.94
CA LEU A 96 -8.44 5.93 -3.64
C LEU A 96 -8.88 7.36 -3.26
N SER A 97 -9.94 7.90 -3.88
CA SER A 97 -10.49 9.22 -3.52
C SER A 97 -11.10 9.21 -2.13
N GLU A 98 -11.77 8.13 -1.73
CA GLU A 98 -12.32 7.97 -0.38
C GLU A 98 -11.21 7.81 0.66
N LEU A 99 -10.20 6.97 0.37
CA LEU A 99 -9.08 6.71 1.28
C LEU A 99 -8.19 7.95 1.51
N TYR A 100 -7.89 8.68 0.44
CA TYR A 100 -6.95 9.80 0.48
C TYR A 100 -7.62 11.17 0.35
N ARG A 101 -8.95 11.23 0.39
CA ARG A 101 -9.80 12.44 0.29
C ARG A 101 -9.47 13.35 -0.89
N ASN A 102 -8.93 12.80 -1.98
CA ASN A 102 -8.42 13.56 -3.12
C ASN A 102 -9.13 13.21 -4.42
N GLN A 103 -9.44 14.24 -5.21
CA GLN A 103 -9.83 14.06 -6.62
C GLN A 103 -8.55 13.85 -7.43
N TRP A 104 -8.37 12.65 -8.00
CA TRP A 104 -7.18 12.25 -8.77
C TRP A 104 -7.02 12.97 -10.13
N THR A 105 -7.87 13.96 -10.40
CA THR A 105 -7.79 14.83 -11.56
C THR A 105 -6.94 16.05 -11.23
N ASN A 106 -6.17 16.56 -12.19
CA ASN A 106 -5.39 17.81 -12.10
C ASN A 106 -6.27 19.08 -11.90
N SER A 107 -7.54 18.92 -11.48
CA SER A 107 -8.49 20.00 -11.24
C SER A 107 -8.17 20.67 -9.91
N ARG A 108 -7.78 21.94 -10.03
CA ARG A 108 -7.32 22.99 -9.10
C ARG A 108 -7.99 23.14 -7.70
N ALA A 109 -8.85 22.24 -7.26
CA ALA A 109 -9.50 22.31 -5.95
C ALA A 109 -9.19 21.05 -5.14
N HIS A 110 -7.92 20.84 -4.81
CA HIS A 110 -7.58 19.96 -3.70
C HIS A 110 -7.89 20.73 -2.41
N ASP A 111 -8.67 20.11 -1.52
CA ASP A 111 -9.08 20.74 -0.27
C ASP A 111 -7.97 20.62 0.77
N ILE A 112 -6.91 21.40 0.55
CA ILE A 112 -5.75 21.53 1.44
C ILE A 112 -6.17 22.07 2.83
N ALA A 113 -7.42 22.53 3.00
CA ALA A 113 -7.96 22.91 4.30
C ALA A 113 -8.43 21.71 5.15
N THR A 114 -8.50 20.50 4.59
CA THR A 114 -8.81 19.27 5.35
C THR A 114 -7.58 18.72 6.06
N GLU A 115 -7.75 17.97 7.15
CA GLU A 115 -6.63 17.35 7.88
C GLU A 115 -5.86 16.32 7.01
N PRO A 116 -4.53 16.21 7.16
CA PRO A 116 -3.69 15.23 6.47
C PRO A 116 -4.10 13.77 6.79
N PRO A 117 -3.71 12.76 5.98
CA PRO A 117 -2.72 12.82 4.90
C PRO A 117 -3.28 13.26 3.55
N TRP A 118 -2.49 14.06 2.82
CA TRP A 118 -2.78 14.44 1.44
C TRP A 118 -1.83 13.72 0.48
N ILE A 119 -2.37 13.02 -0.52
CA ILE A 119 -1.59 12.41 -1.60
C ILE A 119 -1.96 13.05 -2.93
N GLN A 120 -1.03 13.78 -3.53
CA GLN A 120 -1.25 14.41 -4.83
C GLN A 120 -0.29 13.89 -5.89
N LEU A 121 -0.86 13.49 -7.04
CA LEU A 121 -0.11 13.09 -8.22
C LEU A 121 -0.07 14.25 -9.22
N TYR A 122 1.14 14.71 -9.57
CA TYR A 122 1.35 15.74 -10.59
C TYR A 122 1.91 15.10 -11.86
N THR A 123 1.09 15.00 -12.91
CA THR A 123 1.51 14.47 -14.22
C THR A 123 1.41 15.52 -15.32
N SER A 124 2.18 15.32 -16.39
CA SER A 124 2.06 16.13 -17.60
C SER A 124 2.51 15.32 -18.81
N GLU A 125 1.88 15.53 -19.97
CA GLU A 125 2.24 14.83 -21.21
C GLU A 125 3.62 15.23 -21.74
N ARG A 126 4.12 16.41 -21.35
CA ARG A 126 5.42 16.94 -21.78
C ARG A 126 6.27 17.37 -20.59
N VAL A 127 7.59 17.33 -20.79
CA VAL A 127 8.56 17.89 -19.83
C VAL A 127 8.37 19.42 -19.74
N ALA A 128 8.73 20.00 -18.59
CA ALA A 128 8.71 21.44 -18.34
C ALA A 128 7.32 22.12 -18.40
N MET A 129 6.23 21.37 -18.21
CA MET A 129 4.86 21.92 -18.10
C MET A 129 4.53 22.51 -16.71
N GLY A 130 5.53 22.92 -15.93
CA GLY A 130 5.32 23.62 -14.66
C GLY A 130 4.89 22.76 -13.46
N LYS A 131 5.05 21.43 -13.51
CA LYS A 131 4.72 20.54 -12.37
C LYS A 131 5.32 21.01 -11.04
N SER A 132 6.64 21.28 -11.02
CA SER A 132 7.32 21.76 -9.83
C SER A 132 6.81 23.13 -9.36
N THR A 133 6.41 24.00 -10.30
CA THR A 133 5.80 25.30 -9.96
C THR A 133 4.43 25.13 -9.29
N LEU A 134 3.64 24.14 -9.70
CA LEU A 134 2.37 23.81 -9.05
C LEU A 134 2.60 23.26 -7.64
N ILE A 135 3.54 22.32 -7.49
CA ILE A 135 3.92 21.75 -6.19
C ILE A 135 4.35 22.86 -5.21
N GLN A 136 5.23 23.76 -5.65
CA GLN A 136 5.68 24.88 -4.81
C GLN A 136 4.55 25.82 -4.41
N ARG A 137 3.58 26.08 -5.31
CA ARG A 137 2.39 26.87 -4.98
C ARG A 137 1.55 26.19 -3.90
N ASP A 138 1.35 24.88 -4.01
CA ASP A 138 0.56 24.12 -3.05
C ASP A 138 1.26 24.04 -1.69
N ILE A 139 2.59 23.86 -1.65
CA ILE A 139 3.41 23.94 -0.44
C ILE A 139 3.26 25.32 0.23
N GLN A 140 3.30 26.39 -0.56
CA GLN A 140 3.14 27.73 -0.02
C GLN A 140 1.75 27.93 0.60
N ARG A 141 0.70 27.39 -0.04
CA ARG A 141 -0.66 27.40 0.51
C ARG A 141 -0.77 26.59 1.81
N ILE A 142 -0.09 25.44 1.90
CA ILE A 142 0.00 24.65 3.14
C ILE A 142 0.66 25.47 4.25
N ARG A 143 1.75 26.20 3.95
CA ARG A 143 2.41 27.11 4.90
C ARG A 143 1.48 28.23 5.38
N GLU A 144 0.63 28.75 4.51
CA GLU A 144 -0.34 29.80 4.86
C GLU A 144 -1.50 29.29 5.72
N ILE A 145 -1.94 28.05 5.52
CA ILE A 145 -3.03 27.44 6.30
C ILE A 145 -2.49 26.97 7.67
N HIS A 146 -1.30 26.36 7.69
CA HIS A 146 -0.69 25.79 8.89
C HIS A 146 0.45 26.65 9.44
N LYS A 147 0.22 27.97 9.60
CA LYS A 147 1.24 28.93 10.07
C LYS A 147 1.86 28.61 11.44
N THR A 148 1.15 27.83 12.26
CA THR A 148 1.59 27.44 13.60
C THR A 148 2.45 26.18 13.59
N LYS A 149 2.55 25.47 12.46
CA LYS A 149 3.34 24.24 12.34
C LYS A 149 4.68 24.51 11.65
N THR A 150 5.70 23.80 12.10
CA THR A 150 6.99 23.71 11.40
C THR A 150 6.83 22.83 10.17
N ILE A 151 7.15 23.34 8.98
CA ILE A 151 6.98 22.59 7.73
C ILE A 151 8.34 22.17 7.19
N HIS A 152 8.54 20.85 7.06
CA HIS A 152 9.72 20.25 6.44
C HIS A 152 9.39 19.78 5.02
N GLU A 153 10.11 20.27 4.03
CA GLU A 153 9.98 19.86 2.64
C GLU A 153 11.14 18.95 2.25
N ILE A 154 10.82 17.72 1.84
CA ILE A 154 11.80 16.71 1.48
C ILE A 154 11.58 16.32 0.02
N CYS A 155 12.56 16.65 -0.81
CA CYS A 155 12.55 16.29 -2.23
C CYS A 155 13.36 15.01 -2.45
N VAL A 156 12.71 13.96 -2.95
CA VAL A 156 13.34 12.69 -3.32
C VAL A 156 13.24 12.51 -4.82
N ALA A 157 14.39 12.55 -5.51
CA ALA A 157 14.48 12.31 -6.94
C ALA A 157 14.80 10.85 -7.25
N PHE A 158 14.07 10.27 -8.21
CA PHE A 158 14.19 8.90 -8.72
C PHE A 158 14.64 8.97 -10.18
N ASN A 159 15.95 8.87 -10.38
CA ASN A 159 16.61 9.06 -11.69
C ASN A 159 17.14 7.76 -12.30
N SER A 160 16.93 6.63 -11.63
CA SER A 160 17.35 5.31 -12.11
C SER A 160 16.22 4.65 -12.91
N THR A 161 16.60 3.79 -13.85
CA THR A 161 15.68 2.93 -14.60
C THR A 161 14.87 2.02 -13.68
N ASP A 162 15.49 1.59 -12.58
CA ASP A 162 14.87 0.77 -11.54
C ASP A 162 14.66 1.57 -10.27
N ILE A 163 13.53 1.33 -9.59
CA ILE A 163 13.20 1.94 -8.30
C ILE A 163 13.89 1.13 -7.19
N ASP A 164 14.97 1.67 -6.63
CA ASP A 164 15.69 1.08 -5.50
C ASP A 164 14.95 1.34 -4.18
N TRP A 165 14.04 0.43 -3.82
CA TRP A 165 13.22 0.54 -2.62
C TRP A 165 14.02 0.69 -1.33
N MET A 166 15.19 0.05 -1.21
CA MET A 166 16.01 0.15 0.00
C MET A 166 16.50 1.59 0.18
N LYS A 167 17.10 2.15 -0.87
CA LYS A 167 17.57 3.53 -0.86
C LYS A 167 16.45 4.55 -0.63
N ILE A 168 15.26 4.25 -1.12
CA ILE A 168 14.07 5.09 -0.93
C ILE A 168 13.60 5.06 0.51
N MET A 169 13.49 3.86 1.08
CA MET A 169 13.09 3.69 2.48
C MET A 169 14.13 4.29 3.43
N ASP A 170 15.43 4.12 3.15
CA ASP A 170 16.49 4.75 3.93
C ASP A 170 16.37 6.28 3.91
N ARG A 171 16.07 6.87 2.74
CA ARG A 171 15.83 8.31 2.62
C ARG A 171 14.60 8.74 3.40
N PHE A 172 13.47 8.05 3.27
CA PHE A 172 12.28 8.38 4.06
C PHE A 172 12.53 8.25 5.56
N TRP A 173 13.23 7.19 5.96
CA TRP A 173 13.55 6.94 7.35
C TRP A 173 14.44 8.03 7.93
N SER A 174 15.43 8.55 7.19
CA SER A 174 16.33 9.62 7.67
C SER A 174 15.62 10.94 8.02
N TYR A 175 14.38 11.12 7.57
CA TYR A 175 13.56 12.29 7.90
C TYR A 175 12.34 11.94 8.76
N HIS A 176 12.21 10.68 9.17
CA HIS A 176 11.13 10.25 10.04
C HIS A 176 11.35 10.86 11.44
N PRO A 177 10.30 11.36 12.12
CA PRO A 177 10.43 11.93 13.48
C PRO A 177 11.08 10.96 14.48
N CYS A 178 10.88 9.66 14.30
CA CYS A 178 11.51 8.62 15.12
C CYS A 178 12.94 8.21 14.70
N SER A 179 13.56 8.89 13.74
CA SER A 179 14.93 8.60 13.34
C SER A 179 15.93 9.27 14.28
N ASN A 180 16.79 8.45 14.91
CA ASN A 180 17.73 8.89 15.93
C ASN A 180 18.90 9.77 15.40
N ASP A 181 18.96 10.00 14.09
CA ASP A 181 20.07 10.70 13.42
C ASP A 181 19.83 12.21 13.31
N MET A 182 18.61 12.70 13.52
CA MET A 182 18.34 14.14 13.70
C MET A 182 18.46 14.52 15.18
N LYS A 183 19.68 14.49 15.73
CA LYS A 183 19.94 14.93 17.10
C LYS A 183 19.91 16.45 17.33
N ASP A 184 19.66 17.25 16.29
CA ASP A 184 19.67 18.72 16.38
C ASP A 184 18.34 19.40 15.96
N ALA A 185 17.29 18.64 15.70
CA ALA A 185 15.94 19.18 15.55
C ALA A 185 14.98 18.34 16.38
N ASP A 186 14.53 18.88 17.51
CA ASP A 186 13.32 18.42 18.20
C ASP A 186 12.16 18.53 17.20
N ILE A 187 11.95 17.47 16.41
CA ILE A 187 10.77 17.34 15.57
C ILE A 187 9.63 17.01 16.52
N ASP A 188 8.98 18.06 17.01
CA ASP A 188 7.71 17.95 17.70
C ASP A 188 6.69 17.34 16.73
N GLU A 189 6.31 16.08 16.98
CA GLU A 189 5.41 15.30 16.13
C GLU A 189 4.03 15.96 15.97
N GLU A 190 3.58 16.72 16.98
CA GLU A 190 2.28 17.40 16.95
C GLU A 190 2.33 18.72 16.15
N ASN A 191 3.45 19.43 16.26
CA ASN A 191 3.66 20.73 15.63
C ASN A 191 4.45 20.69 14.31
N THR A 192 4.83 19.51 13.83
CA THR A 192 5.55 19.35 12.56
C THR A 192 4.65 18.81 11.46
N LEU A 193 4.82 19.34 10.25
CA LEU A 193 4.23 18.81 9.03
C LEU A 193 5.33 18.51 8.02
N ILE A 194 5.36 17.27 7.54
CA ILE A 194 6.37 16.81 6.57
C ILE A 194 5.72 16.66 5.20
N ILE A 195 6.34 17.29 4.20
CA ILE A 195 5.92 17.21 2.80
C ILE A 195 6.97 16.45 2.03
N TYR A 196 6.59 15.28 1.50
CA TYR A 196 7.44 14.50 0.61
C TYR A 196 7.12 14.82 -0.86
N HIS A 197 8.06 15.43 -1.56
CA HIS A 197 8.02 15.63 -3.00
C HIS A 197 8.78 14.48 -3.69
N LEU A 198 8.04 13.54 -4.27
CA LEU A 198 8.59 12.37 -4.96
C LEU A 198 8.70 12.65 -6.46
N ASN A 199 9.89 12.96 -6.94
CA ASN A 199 10.13 13.31 -8.34
C ASN A 199 10.62 12.10 -9.15
N ILE A 200 9.70 11.46 -9.87
CA ILE A 200 9.99 10.31 -10.73
C ILE A 200 10.39 10.82 -12.12
N SER A 201 11.62 10.53 -12.53
CA SER A 201 12.14 10.88 -13.86
C SER A 201 11.61 9.93 -14.94
N SER A 202 11.81 10.30 -16.21
CA SER A 202 11.46 9.47 -17.36
C SER A 202 12.60 8.54 -17.83
N CYS A 203 13.62 8.33 -17.00
CA CYS A 203 14.82 7.55 -17.33
C CYS A 203 14.50 6.07 -17.60
#